data_AF-A0A198AHQ7-F1
#
_entry.id   AF-A0A198AHQ7-F1
#
_cell.length_a   1.000
_cell.length_b   1.000
_cell.length_c   1.000
_cell.angle_alpha   90.00
_cell.angle_beta   90.00
_cell.angle_gamma   90.00
#
_symmetry.space_group_name_H-M   'P 1'
#
loop_
_entity.id
_entity.type
_entity.pdbx_description
1 polymer ?
#
loop_
_entity_poly.entity_id
_entity_poly.type
_entity_poly.pdbx_seq_one_letter_code
_entity_poly.pdbx_strand_id
1 'polypeptide(L)'
;MGCPNRTFLSLLFWASEISGDPRFKQIAVRHANTVLKYFIRPDGSVVHIASFDPETGIFLETLPGQGYGPNSAWSRGAAWAIYGLANTYRYTGELRYLDAAKRAAHFFLAALPEDQVPPWDFRTESENGEPKDSSAAAIAASGLLELAKHVPQVEAHLYHRRAERILQVLSEGYVAWEDETYEEILMHGTGHKPAGQISMYR
;
A
#
# COMPACT_ATOMS: atom_id res chain seq x y z
N MET A 1 3.29 -19.39 8.78
CA MET A 1 3.45 -18.08 9.47
C MET A 1 2.86 -16.98 8.59
N GLY A 2 1.85 -16.25 9.05
CA GLY A 2 1.38 -15.04 8.38
C GLY A 2 2.26 -13.86 8.75
N CYS A 3 3.05 -13.34 7.83
CA CYS A 3 3.98 -12.24 8.10
C CYS A 3 3.47 -10.93 7.46
N PRO A 4 3.06 -9.92 8.24
CA PRO A 4 2.72 -8.60 7.72
C PRO A 4 3.99 -7.73 7.59
N ASN A 5 4.90 -8.05 6.66
CA ASN A 5 6.11 -7.25 6.41
C ASN A 5 6.02 -6.53 5.06
N ARG A 6 5.56 -5.27 5.01
CA ARG A 6 5.29 -4.59 3.72
C ARG A 6 5.95 -3.22 3.51
N THR A 7 6.74 -2.76 4.46
CA THR A 7 7.55 -1.53 4.36
C THR A 7 9.01 -1.70 4.81
N PHE A 8 9.38 -2.90 5.28
CA PHE A 8 10.66 -3.16 5.93
C PHE A 8 11.85 -3.43 5.00
N LEU A 9 11.64 -3.53 3.68
CA LEU A 9 12.74 -3.83 2.76
C LEU A 9 13.79 -2.72 2.72
N SER A 10 13.37 -1.47 2.91
CA SER A 10 14.26 -0.29 2.96
C SER A 10 15.35 -0.44 4.01
N LEU A 11 15.04 -1.03 5.16
CA LEU A 11 16.01 -1.24 6.24
C LEU A 11 17.09 -2.25 5.81
N LEU A 12 16.69 -3.32 5.12
CA LEU A 12 17.65 -4.31 4.61
C LEU A 12 18.51 -3.73 3.48
N PHE A 13 17.93 -2.93 2.58
CA PHE A 13 18.70 -2.25 1.56
C PHE A 13 19.72 -1.28 2.17
N TRP A 14 19.28 -0.43 3.11
CA TRP A 14 20.16 0.47 3.84
C TRP A 14 21.24 -0.27 4.64
N ALA A 15 20.90 -1.36 5.32
CA ALA A 15 21.88 -2.18 6.05
C ALA A 15 22.95 -2.74 5.10
N SER A 16 22.57 -3.15 3.89
CA SER A 16 23.52 -3.58 2.86
C SER A 16 24.46 -2.45 2.42
N GLU A 17 23.92 -1.23 2.22
CA GLU A 17 24.72 -0.05 1.84
C GLU A 17 25.72 0.35 2.92
N ILE A 18 25.30 0.38 4.19
CA ILE A 18 26.16 0.82 5.30
C ILE A 18 27.19 -0.25 5.70
N SER A 19 26.81 -1.52 5.72
CA SER A 19 27.72 -2.60 6.13
C SER A 19 28.59 -3.13 5.00
N GLY A 20 28.21 -2.90 3.74
CA GLY A 20 28.79 -3.56 2.58
C GLY A 20 28.41 -5.04 2.45
N ASP A 21 27.59 -5.60 3.35
CA ASP A 21 27.17 -7.00 3.30
C ASP A 21 26.05 -7.18 2.26
N PRO A 22 26.29 -7.93 1.16
CA PRO A 22 25.30 -8.09 0.10
C PRO A 22 24.12 -8.98 0.50
N ARG A 23 24.23 -9.74 1.59
CA ARG A 23 23.17 -10.69 2.02
C ARG A 23 21.88 -9.99 2.36
N PHE A 24 21.93 -8.79 2.96
CA PHE A 24 20.72 -8.01 3.25
C PHE A 24 19.97 -7.63 1.98
N LYS A 25 20.67 -7.13 0.95
CA LYS A 25 20.09 -6.81 -0.36
C LYS A 25 19.53 -8.06 -1.03
N GLN A 26 20.24 -9.20 -0.97
CA GLN A 26 19.77 -10.46 -1.55
C GLN A 26 18.46 -10.93 -0.91
N ILE A 27 18.34 -10.86 0.42
CA ILE A 27 17.10 -11.20 1.13
C ILE A 27 15.97 -10.26 0.72
N ALA A 28 16.23 -8.95 0.66
CA ALA A 28 15.25 -7.96 0.26
C ALA A 28 14.73 -8.18 -1.16
N VAL A 29 15.62 -8.42 -2.12
CA VAL A 29 15.28 -8.72 -3.52
C VAL A 29 14.50 -10.02 -3.63
N ARG A 30 14.90 -11.09 -2.92
CA ARG A 30 14.15 -12.36 -2.93
C ARG A 30 12.73 -12.17 -2.40
N HIS A 31 12.56 -11.41 -1.33
CA HIS A 31 11.24 -11.09 -0.80
C HIS A 31 10.40 -10.26 -1.80
N ALA A 32 10.99 -9.22 -2.38
CA ALA A 32 10.31 -8.39 -3.38
C ALA A 32 9.87 -9.20 -4.61
N ASN A 33 10.68 -10.19 -5.04
CA ASN A 33 10.31 -11.11 -6.13
C ASN A 33 9.09 -11.96 -5.78
N THR A 34 9.00 -12.44 -4.54
CA THR A 34 7.81 -13.16 -4.05
C THR A 34 6.59 -12.26 -4.05
N VAL A 35 6.74 -10.99 -3.64
CA VAL A 35 5.66 -9.98 -3.71
C VAL A 35 5.17 -9.79 -5.13
N LEU A 36 6.08 -9.55 -6.08
CA LEU A 36 5.71 -9.39 -7.50
C LEU A 36 4.96 -10.60 -8.05
N LYS A 37 5.39 -11.82 -7.69
CA LYS A 37 4.86 -13.06 -8.27
C LYS A 37 3.48 -13.43 -7.70
N TYR A 38 3.28 -13.28 -6.40
CA TYR A 38 2.10 -13.85 -5.72
C TYR A 38 1.14 -12.81 -5.14
N PHE A 39 1.57 -11.56 -4.99
CA PHE A 39 0.74 -10.53 -4.34
C PHE A 39 0.15 -9.53 -5.32
N ILE A 40 0.86 -9.17 -6.39
CA ILE A 40 0.37 -8.22 -7.38
C ILE A 40 -0.42 -8.98 -8.45
N ARG A 41 -1.72 -8.71 -8.54
CA ARG A 41 -2.60 -9.31 -9.55
C ARG A 41 -2.43 -8.62 -10.91
N PRO A 42 -2.83 -9.26 -12.03
CA PRO A 42 -2.71 -8.67 -13.36
C PRO A 42 -3.43 -7.32 -13.53
N ASP A 43 -4.53 -7.12 -12.81
CA ASP A 43 -5.32 -5.88 -12.80
C ASP A 43 -4.73 -4.77 -11.89
N GLY A 44 -3.62 -5.02 -11.22
CA GLY A 44 -2.98 -4.10 -10.28
C GLY A 44 -3.51 -4.16 -8.85
N SER A 45 -4.59 -4.90 -8.57
CA SER A 45 -5.05 -5.14 -7.20
C SER A 45 -4.06 -6.03 -6.44
N VAL A 46 -4.12 -5.99 -5.10
CA VAL A 46 -3.10 -6.61 -4.24
C VAL A 46 -3.73 -7.64 -3.30
N VAL A 47 -3.12 -8.83 -3.25
CA VAL A 47 -3.44 -9.87 -2.27
C VAL A 47 -2.99 -9.42 -0.88
N HIS A 48 -3.84 -9.59 0.13
CA HIS A 48 -3.48 -9.21 1.49
C HIS A 48 -2.60 -10.24 2.20
N ILE A 49 -2.82 -11.56 2.06
CA ILE A 49 -1.92 -12.59 2.62
C ILE A 49 -1.76 -13.72 1.61
N ALA A 50 -0.53 -14.17 1.40
CA ALA A 50 -0.21 -15.40 0.69
C ALA A 50 0.42 -16.40 1.66
N SER A 51 -0.05 -17.64 1.62
CA SER A 51 0.46 -18.76 2.41
C SER A 51 1.40 -19.61 1.57
N PHE A 52 2.48 -20.06 2.20
CA PHE A 52 3.49 -20.91 1.58
C PHE A 52 3.80 -22.08 2.51
N ASP A 53 4.13 -23.22 1.92
CA ASP A 53 4.67 -24.35 2.65
C ASP A 53 6.05 -23.98 3.23
N PRO A 54 6.28 -24.12 4.55
CA PRO A 54 7.49 -23.63 5.20
C PRO A 54 8.75 -24.43 4.84
N GLU A 55 8.61 -25.69 4.42
CA GLU A 55 9.73 -26.56 4.08
C GLU A 55 10.13 -26.40 2.61
N THR A 56 9.15 -26.31 1.72
CA THR A 56 9.35 -26.33 0.26
C THR A 56 9.26 -24.95 -0.38
N GLY A 57 8.62 -23.97 0.27
CA GLY A 57 8.36 -22.65 -0.28
C GLY A 57 7.29 -22.62 -1.38
N ILE A 58 6.55 -23.71 -1.57
CA ILE A 58 5.45 -23.80 -2.55
C ILE A 58 4.31 -22.89 -2.10
N PHE A 59 3.76 -22.11 -3.02
CA PHE A 59 2.56 -21.30 -2.78
C PHE A 59 1.35 -22.21 -2.57
N LEU A 60 0.60 -21.96 -1.50
CA LEU A 60 -0.57 -22.75 -1.12
C LEU A 60 -1.86 -22.03 -1.49
N GLU A 61 -2.09 -20.85 -0.90
CA GLU A 61 -3.34 -20.12 -1.05
C GLU A 61 -3.21 -18.64 -0.66
N THR A 62 -4.26 -17.87 -0.97
CA THR A 62 -4.43 -16.49 -0.49
C THR A 62 -5.46 -16.44 0.64
N LEU A 63 -5.19 -15.64 1.67
CA LEU A 63 -6.06 -15.51 2.85
C LEU A 63 -6.63 -14.08 2.97
N PRO A 64 -7.86 -13.90 3.50
CA PRO A 64 -8.51 -12.60 3.64
C PRO A 64 -7.78 -11.64 4.59
N GLY A 65 -7.22 -12.14 5.70
CA GLY A 65 -6.60 -11.34 6.77
C GLY A 65 -7.43 -10.10 7.12
N GLN A 66 -6.91 -8.90 6.84
CA GLN A 66 -7.57 -7.62 7.13
C GLN A 66 -8.46 -7.07 6.00
N GLY A 67 -8.44 -7.71 4.82
CA GLY A 67 -9.32 -7.36 3.71
C GLY A 67 -10.69 -8.03 3.83
N TYR A 68 -11.62 -7.63 2.97
CA TYR A 68 -12.98 -8.18 2.95
C TYR A 68 -13.02 -9.68 2.63
N GLY A 69 -12.12 -10.14 1.78
CA GLY A 69 -12.01 -11.52 1.33
C GLY A 69 -10.64 -11.84 0.73
N PRO A 70 -10.32 -13.12 0.47
CA PRO A 70 -9.03 -13.49 -0.15
C PRO A 70 -8.84 -12.87 -1.55
N ASN A 71 -9.95 -12.65 -2.27
CA ASN A 71 -9.98 -12.05 -3.62
C ASN A 71 -10.37 -10.56 -3.63
N SER A 72 -10.56 -9.98 -2.44
CA SER A 72 -10.83 -8.56 -2.28
C SER A 72 -9.58 -7.71 -2.52
N ALA A 73 -9.73 -6.39 -2.39
CA ALA A 73 -8.69 -5.42 -2.65
C ALA A 73 -8.60 -4.41 -1.51
N TRP A 74 -8.06 -4.88 -0.39
CA TRP A 74 -7.82 -4.06 0.80
C TRP A 74 -6.99 -2.81 0.48
N SER A 75 -7.52 -1.63 0.79
CA SER A 75 -6.99 -0.37 0.26
C SER A 75 -5.60 -0.04 0.79
N ARG A 76 -5.36 -0.26 2.08
CA ARG A 76 -4.01 -0.11 2.67
C ARG A 76 -3.01 -1.11 2.10
N GLY A 77 -3.45 -2.30 1.70
CA GLY A 77 -2.60 -3.28 1.03
C GLY A 77 -2.12 -2.80 -0.35
N ALA A 78 -3.02 -2.18 -1.11
CA ALA A 78 -2.68 -1.54 -2.37
C ALA A 78 -1.74 -0.35 -2.16
N ALA A 79 -2.03 0.51 -1.17
CA ALA A 79 -1.17 1.63 -0.82
C ALA A 79 0.26 1.19 -0.45
N TRP A 80 0.40 0.11 0.34
CA TRP A 80 1.71 -0.49 0.63
C TRP A 80 2.46 -0.96 -0.60
N ALA A 81 1.77 -1.58 -1.56
CA ALA A 81 2.42 -2.02 -2.79
C ALA A 81 2.95 -0.84 -3.61
N ILE A 82 2.17 0.25 -3.72
CA ILE A 82 2.60 1.46 -4.43
C ILE A 82 3.92 1.97 -3.84
N TYR A 83 3.93 2.27 -2.54
CA TYR A 83 5.10 2.87 -1.92
C TYR A 83 6.27 1.88 -1.81
N GLY A 84 6.00 0.64 -1.37
CA GLY A 84 7.02 -0.37 -1.17
C GLY A 84 7.74 -0.76 -2.46
N LEU A 85 7.02 -0.88 -3.59
CA LEU A 85 7.63 -1.23 -4.88
C LEU A 85 8.36 -0.04 -5.51
N ALA A 86 7.84 1.18 -5.40
CA ALA A 86 8.56 2.38 -5.84
C ALA A 86 9.90 2.54 -5.07
N ASN A 87 9.88 2.32 -3.76
CA ASN A 87 11.08 2.35 -2.93
C ASN A 87 12.04 1.18 -3.23
N THR A 88 11.51 -0.01 -3.52
CA THR A 88 12.33 -1.14 -3.97
C THR A 88 13.03 -0.82 -5.30
N TYR A 89 12.34 -0.16 -6.23
CA TYR A 89 12.95 0.34 -7.46
C TYR A 89 14.08 1.32 -7.16
N ARG A 90 13.87 2.29 -6.25
CA ARG A 90 14.92 3.25 -5.85
C ARG A 90 16.23 2.58 -5.44
N TYR A 91 16.18 1.46 -4.72
CA TYR A 91 17.37 0.73 -4.26
C TYR A 91 17.97 -0.25 -5.27
N THR A 92 17.17 -0.73 -6.22
CA THR A 92 17.56 -1.83 -7.13
C THR A 92 17.81 -1.37 -8.55
N GLY A 93 17.12 -0.32 -9.00
CA GLY A 93 17.07 0.11 -10.41
C GLY A 93 16.31 -0.85 -11.32
N GLU A 94 15.66 -1.88 -10.80
CA GLU A 94 15.04 -2.91 -11.62
C GLU A 94 13.61 -2.50 -12.05
N LEU A 95 13.43 -2.25 -13.36
CA LEU A 95 12.17 -1.74 -13.95
C LEU A 95 10.93 -2.56 -13.57
N ARG A 96 11.05 -3.87 -13.35
CA ARG A 96 9.92 -4.73 -12.96
C ARG A 96 9.23 -4.29 -11.66
N TYR A 97 9.95 -3.69 -10.72
CA TYR A 97 9.34 -3.14 -9.50
C TYR A 97 8.63 -1.81 -9.79
N LEU A 98 9.23 -0.97 -10.65
CA LEU A 98 8.61 0.28 -11.09
C LEU A 98 7.29 0.01 -11.81
N ASP A 99 7.28 -0.92 -12.77
CA ASP A 99 6.08 -1.30 -13.52
C ASP A 99 4.98 -1.84 -12.61
N ALA A 100 5.35 -2.62 -11.60
CA ALA A 100 4.40 -3.14 -10.62
C ALA A 100 3.85 -2.04 -9.70
N ALA A 101 4.68 -1.08 -9.29
CA ALA A 101 4.24 0.10 -8.55
C ALA A 101 3.24 0.93 -9.37
N LYS A 102 3.54 1.15 -10.66
CA LYS A 102 2.63 1.84 -11.61
C LYS A 102 1.29 1.13 -11.75
N ARG A 103 1.30 -0.20 -11.91
CA ARG A 103 0.05 -1.00 -11.97
C ARG A 103 -0.79 -0.86 -10.70
N ALA A 104 -0.17 -1.00 -9.53
CA ALA A 104 -0.87 -0.83 -8.26
C ALA A 104 -1.40 0.60 -8.08
N ALA A 105 -0.65 1.61 -8.51
CA ALA A 105 -1.06 3.01 -8.48
C ALA A 105 -2.26 3.27 -9.39
N HIS A 106 -2.24 2.74 -10.62
CA HIS A 106 -3.36 2.88 -11.55
C HIS A 106 -4.63 2.20 -11.04
N PHE A 107 -4.52 0.98 -10.48
CA PHE A 107 -5.64 0.32 -9.83
C PHE A 107 -6.22 1.17 -8.70
N PHE A 108 -5.37 1.62 -7.77
CA PHE A 108 -5.80 2.43 -6.62
C PHE A 108 -6.51 3.71 -7.07
N LEU A 109 -5.90 4.46 -7.99
CA LEU A 109 -6.45 5.73 -8.49
C LEU A 109 -7.75 5.55 -9.28
N ALA A 110 -7.88 4.45 -10.02
CA ALA A 110 -9.11 4.14 -10.76
C ALA A 110 -10.25 3.69 -9.83
N ALA A 111 -9.92 3.09 -8.68
CA ALA A 111 -10.89 2.63 -7.68
C ALA A 111 -11.22 3.70 -6.62
N LEU A 112 -10.61 4.88 -6.68
CA LEU A 112 -10.92 5.96 -5.74
C LEU A 112 -12.33 6.51 -5.98
N PRO A 113 -13.13 6.71 -4.92
CA PRO A 113 -14.38 7.45 -5.00
C PRO A 113 -14.16 8.95 -5.29
N GLU A 114 -15.25 9.67 -5.54
CA GLU A 114 -15.22 11.10 -5.89
C GLU A 114 -14.52 11.95 -4.82
N ASP A 115 -14.76 11.63 -3.54
CA ASP A 115 -14.12 12.27 -2.39
C ASP A 115 -12.63 11.93 -2.22
N GLN A 116 -12.01 11.16 -3.13
CA GLN A 116 -10.58 10.84 -3.17
C GLN A 116 -10.02 10.08 -1.96
N VAL A 117 -10.87 9.63 -1.02
CA VAL A 117 -10.44 8.80 0.12
C VAL A 117 -11.00 7.40 -0.05
N PRO A 118 -10.13 6.36 -0.07
CA PRO A 118 -10.57 5.02 -0.37
C PRO A 118 -11.46 4.48 0.76
N PRO A 119 -12.40 3.57 0.43
CA PRO A 119 -12.95 2.68 1.45
C PRO A 119 -11.82 1.85 2.07
N TRP A 120 -12.08 1.19 3.19
CA TRP A 120 -11.13 0.22 3.76
C TRP A 120 -10.80 -0.95 2.81
N ASP A 121 -11.71 -1.32 1.90
CA ASP A 121 -11.51 -2.32 0.85
C ASP A 121 -12.26 -1.92 -0.42
N PHE A 122 -11.62 -2.02 -1.60
CA PHE A 122 -12.21 -1.62 -2.88
C PHE A 122 -13.18 -2.65 -3.48
N ARG A 123 -13.32 -3.84 -2.87
CA ARG A 123 -14.17 -4.94 -3.38
C ARG A 123 -15.10 -5.48 -2.30
N THR A 124 -15.81 -4.59 -1.62
CA THR A 124 -16.92 -4.94 -0.72
C THR A 124 -18.20 -5.18 -1.52
N GLU A 125 -19.15 -5.92 -0.93
CA GLU A 125 -20.48 -6.14 -1.54
C GLU A 125 -21.38 -4.90 -1.51
N SER A 126 -21.15 -3.98 -0.56
CA SER A 126 -21.88 -2.72 -0.47
C SER A 126 -21.01 -1.57 -0.97
N GLU A 127 -21.51 -0.79 -1.92
CA GLU A 127 -20.93 0.49 -2.34
C GLU A 127 -21.25 1.62 -1.35
N ASN A 128 -22.27 1.45 -0.50
CA ASN A 128 -22.76 2.47 0.42
C ASN A 128 -22.43 2.14 1.89
N GLY A 129 -21.93 3.13 2.63
CA GLY A 129 -21.76 3.07 4.08
C GLY A 129 -20.53 2.31 4.59
N GLU A 130 -19.62 1.89 3.71
CA GLU A 130 -18.35 1.28 4.11
C GLU A 130 -17.40 2.32 4.72
N PRO A 131 -16.72 2.01 5.83
CA PRO A 131 -15.81 2.95 6.47
C PRO A 131 -14.63 3.26 5.55
N LYS A 132 -14.17 4.50 5.62
CA LYS A 132 -13.00 4.98 4.90
C LYS A 132 -11.70 4.48 5.52
N ASP A 133 -10.61 4.64 4.80
CA ASP A 133 -9.27 4.46 5.34
C ASP A 133 -8.36 5.63 4.94
N SER A 134 -8.38 6.68 5.77
CA SER A 134 -7.51 7.86 5.60
C SER A 134 -6.03 7.50 5.63
N SER A 135 -5.65 6.44 6.37
CA SER A 135 -4.28 5.95 6.37
C SER A 135 -3.90 5.44 4.98
N ALA A 136 -4.73 4.60 4.34
CA ALA A 136 -4.46 4.12 2.99
C ALA A 136 -4.26 5.27 1.99
N ALA A 137 -5.08 6.32 2.08
CA ALA A 137 -4.89 7.55 1.29
C ALA A 137 -3.53 8.22 1.55
N ALA A 138 -3.15 8.42 2.81
CA ALA A 138 -1.87 9.06 3.18
C ALA A 138 -0.65 8.27 2.69
N ILE A 139 -0.68 6.94 2.85
CA ILE A 139 0.33 6.04 2.30
C ILE A 139 0.40 6.18 0.77
N ALA A 140 -0.75 6.10 0.10
CA ALA A 140 -0.79 6.13 -1.36
C ALA A 140 -0.26 7.45 -1.89
N ALA A 141 -0.62 8.59 -1.29
CA ALA A 141 -0.06 9.89 -1.64
C ALA A 141 1.47 9.91 -1.52
N SER A 142 2.01 9.38 -0.43
CA SER A 142 3.47 9.26 -0.24
C SER A 142 4.12 8.37 -1.30
N GLY A 143 3.49 7.24 -1.62
CA GLY A 143 3.95 6.31 -2.66
C GLY A 143 3.89 6.91 -4.07
N LEU A 144 2.87 7.70 -4.39
CA LEU A 144 2.72 8.41 -5.66
C LEU A 144 3.80 9.49 -5.83
N LEU A 145 4.10 10.24 -4.77
CA LEU A 145 5.20 11.21 -4.78
C LEU A 145 6.56 10.53 -4.95
N GLU A 146 6.77 9.37 -4.32
CA GLU A 146 7.98 8.58 -4.53
C GLU A 146 8.05 8.05 -5.98
N LEU A 147 6.95 7.50 -6.50
CA LEU A 147 6.87 7.00 -7.87
C LEU A 147 7.16 8.08 -8.92
N ALA A 148 6.68 9.30 -8.69
CA ALA A 148 6.86 10.43 -9.60
C ALA A 148 8.33 10.79 -9.84
N LYS A 149 9.22 10.53 -8.88
CA LYS A 149 10.68 10.78 -9.00
C LYS A 149 11.36 9.86 -10.01
N HIS A 150 10.72 8.75 -10.37
CA HIS A 150 11.32 7.63 -11.10
C HIS A 150 10.75 7.45 -12.51
N VAL A 151 9.84 8.31 -12.94
CA VAL A 151 9.15 8.22 -14.25
C VAL A 151 9.38 9.48 -15.10
N PRO A 152 9.16 9.42 -16.43
CA PRO A 152 9.25 10.61 -17.28
C PRO A 152 8.32 11.73 -16.81
N GLN A 153 8.70 12.99 -17.09
CA GLN A 153 8.00 14.18 -16.59
C GLN A 153 6.48 14.18 -16.86
N VAL A 154 6.05 13.69 -18.02
CA VAL A 154 4.62 13.60 -18.37
C VAL A 154 3.86 12.68 -17.42
N GLU A 155 4.44 11.53 -17.06
CA GLU A 155 3.87 10.60 -16.08
C GLU A 155 4.00 11.14 -14.65
N ALA A 156 5.12 11.79 -14.33
CA ALA A 156 5.36 12.37 -13.01
C ALA A 156 4.27 13.39 -12.62
N HIS A 157 3.86 14.25 -13.56
CA HIS A 157 2.79 15.22 -13.33
C HIS A 157 1.45 14.56 -12.96
N LEU A 158 1.14 13.39 -13.53
CA LEU A 158 -0.08 12.65 -13.17
C LEU A 158 -0.02 12.23 -11.69
N TYR A 159 1.06 11.59 -11.28
CA TYR A 159 1.20 11.10 -9.91
C TYR A 159 1.30 12.23 -8.89
N HIS A 160 2.03 13.31 -9.19
CA HIS A 160 2.10 14.50 -8.33
C HIS A 160 0.72 15.11 -8.10
N ARG A 161 -0.03 15.42 -9.16
CA ARG A 161 -1.36 16.05 -9.00
C ARG A 161 -2.34 15.17 -8.24
N ARG A 162 -2.28 13.85 -8.46
CA ARG A 162 -3.13 12.90 -7.72
C ARG A 162 -2.74 12.84 -6.24
N ALA A 163 -1.44 12.82 -5.93
CA ALA A 163 -0.96 12.84 -4.55
C ALA A 163 -1.35 14.15 -3.84
N GLU A 164 -1.13 15.31 -4.47
CA GLU A 164 -1.51 16.62 -3.94
C GLU A 164 -3.02 16.69 -3.66
N ARG A 165 -3.84 16.18 -4.58
CA ARG A 165 -5.30 16.18 -4.38
C ARG A 165 -5.71 15.32 -3.18
N ILE A 166 -5.11 14.14 -3.02
CA ILE A 166 -5.37 13.28 -1.85
C ILE A 166 -4.95 14.00 -0.56
N LEU A 167 -3.76 14.59 -0.53
CA LEU A 167 -3.26 15.32 0.64
C LEU A 167 -4.13 16.53 0.99
N GLN A 168 -4.59 17.26 -0.02
CA GLN A 168 -5.51 18.39 0.16
C GLN A 168 -6.81 17.92 0.82
N VAL A 169 -7.44 16.86 0.30
CA VAL A 169 -8.69 16.34 0.89
C VAL A 169 -8.47 15.88 2.33
N LEU A 170 -7.37 15.17 2.62
CA LEU A 170 -7.04 14.76 3.97
C LEU A 170 -6.85 15.96 4.91
N SER A 171 -6.14 17.00 4.46
CA SER A 171 -5.89 18.21 5.24
C SER A 171 -7.15 19.02 5.54
N GLU A 172 -8.10 19.07 4.59
CA GLU A 172 -9.33 19.85 4.68
C GLU A 172 -10.43 19.13 5.47
N GLY A 173 -10.49 17.79 5.41
CA GLY A 173 -11.64 17.04 5.93
C GLY A 173 -11.35 15.89 6.90
N TYR A 174 -10.07 15.54 7.12
CA TYR A 174 -9.71 14.38 7.96
C TYR A 174 -8.78 14.72 9.12
N VAL A 175 -8.22 15.93 9.18
CA VAL A 175 -7.37 16.35 10.30
C VAL A 175 -8.21 16.81 11.48
N ALA A 176 -7.86 16.37 12.69
CA ALA A 176 -8.49 16.80 13.93
C ALA A 176 -7.91 18.14 14.43
N TRP A 177 -8.12 19.23 13.70
CA TRP A 177 -7.51 20.54 14.01
C TRP A 177 -8.04 21.19 15.29
N GLU A 178 -9.33 21.06 15.55
CA GLU A 178 -10.06 21.92 16.49
C GLU A 178 -10.53 21.19 17.74
N ASP A 179 -10.36 19.86 17.79
CA ASP A 179 -10.86 19.04 18.88
C ASP A 179 -9.71 18.36 19.62
N GLU A 180 -9.34 18.94 20.76
CA GLU A 180 -8.25 18.50 21.63
C GLU A 180 -8.51 17.12 22.26
N THR A 181 -9.70 16.53 22.11
CA THR A 181 -9.96 15.16 22.57
C THR A 181 -9.38 14.10 21.63
N TYR A 182 -9.07 14.45 20.37
CA TYR A 182 -8.43 13.53 19.45
C TYR A 182 -6.91 13.50 19.67
N GLU A 183 -6.39 12.29 19.89
CA GLU A 183 -4.94 12.04 19.92
C GLU A 183 -4.36 11.72 18.53
N GLU A 184 -5.22 11.69 17.50
CA GLU A 184 -4.87 11.28 16.13
C GLU A 184 -4.73 12.49 15.18
N ILE A 185 -3.69 12.48 14.34
CA ILE A 185 -3.48 13.52 13.32
C ILE A 185 -4.54 13.42 12.21
N LEU A 186 -4.90 12.20 11.81
CA LEU A 186 -5.92 11.94 10.79
C LEU A 186 -6.99 11.01 11.37
N MET A 187 -8.24 11.45 11.29
CA MET A 187 -9.44 10.70 11.64
C MET A 187 -9.80 9.69 10.53
N HIS A 188 -10.76 8.80 10.81
CA HIS A 188 -11.35 7.85 9.84
C HIS A 188 -10.34 6.86 9.22
N GLY A 189 -9.32 6.47 9.99
CA GLY A 189 -8.49 5.31 9.67
C GLY A 189 -9.22 4.01 10.01
N THR A 190 -9.04 2.97 9.19
CA THR A 190 -9.60 1.64 9.49
C THR A 190 -8.50 0.66 9.88
N GLY A 191 -8.40 0.29 11.15
CA GLY A 191 -7.39 -0.64 11.66
C GLY A 191 -7.59 -2.07 11.16
N HIS A 192 -8.70 -2.69 11.52
CA HIS A 192 -9.06 -4.07 11.17
C HIS A 192 -10.58 -4.22 11.19
N LYS A 193 -11.25 -3.88 10.08
CA LYS A 193 -12.72 -3.90 10.01
C LYS A 193 -13.33 -5.28 10.31
N PRO A 194 -12.83 -6.42 9.77
CA PRO A 194 -13.32 -7.74 10.15
C PRO A 194 -13.33 -8.02 11.67
N ALA A 195 -12.47 -7.36 12.44
CA ALA A 195 -12.41 -7.45 13.91
C ALA A 195 -13.06 -6.26 14.64
N GLY A 196 -13.81 -5.40 13.92
CA GLY A 196 -14.49 -4.23 14.49
C GLY A 196 -13.56 -3.06 14.86
N GLN A 197 -12.28 -3.09 14.47
CA GLN A 197 -11.33 -2.01 14.77
C GLN A 197 -11.39 -0.93 13.67
N ILE A 198 -12.27 0.02 13.84
CA ILE A 198 -12.41 1.23 13.01
C ILE A 198 -12.14 2.41 13.94
N SER A 199 -11.41 3.45 13.48
CA SER A 199 -11.42 4.72 14.22
C SER A 199 -12.84 5.30 14.08
N MET A 200 -13.67 5.00 15.07
CA MET A 200 -14.94 5.67 15.30
C MET A 200 -14.80 6.43 16.61
N TYR A 201 -15.00 7.74 16.50
CA TYR A 201 -15.25 8.73 17.55
C TYR A 201 -14.96 8.25 18.98
N ARG A 202 -13.87 8.75 19.56
CA ARG A 202 -13.71 8.84 21.01
C ARG A 202 -13.68 10.28 21.44
#